data_AF-J9FZ24-F1
#
_entry.id   AF-J9FZ24-F1
#
_cell.length_a   1.000
_cell.length_b   1.000
_cell.length_c   1.000
_cell.angle_alpha   90.00
_cell.angle_beta   90.00
_cell.angle_gamma   90.00
#
_symmetry.space_group_name_H-M   'P 1'
#
loop_
_entity.id
_entity.type
_entity.pdbx_description
1 polymer ?
#
loop_
_entity_poly.entity_id
_entity_poly.type
_entity_poly.pdbx_seq_one_letter_code
_entity_poly.pdbx_strand_id
1 'polypeptide(L)' 'MENNVQSLSGLKKEDFQRVIKGKEVDLYFLRNANGMEVAVTNYGGSLVAIMVPD' A
#
# COMPACT_ATOMS: atom_id res chain seq x y z
N MET A 1 1.94 -18.81 -9.10
CA MET A 1 0.59 -18.28 -8.83
C MET A 1 0.78 -17.01 -8.04
N GLU A 2 0.92 -15.88 -8.74
CA GLU A 2 1.03 -14.57 -8.08
C GLU A 2 -0.34 -14.25 -7.49
N ASN A 3 -0.43 -14.27 -6.16
CA ASN A 3 -1.58 -13.74 -5.46
C ASN A 3 -1.59 -12.22 -5.69
N ASN A 4 -2.23 -11.79 -6.78
CA ASN A 4 -2.53 -10.39 -7.01
C ASN A 4 -3.63 -10.01 -6.02
N VAL A 5 -3.21 -9.80 -4.77
CA VAL A 5 -4.05 -9.30 -3.70
C VAL A 5 -4.37 -7.86 -4.08
N GLN A 6 -5.43 -7.69 -4.87
CA GLN A 6 -5.97 -6.38 -5.17
C GLN A 6 -6.25 -5.68 -3.84
N SER A 7 -5.70 -4.48 -3.71
CA SER A 7 -5.99 -3.60 -2.59
C SER A 7 -7.46 -3.17 -2.66
N LEU A 8 -8.11 -3.05 -1.51
CA LEU A 8 -9.48 -2.50 -1.43
C LEU A 8 -9.54 -1.07 -2.00
N SER A 9 -8.43 -0.35 -1.89
CA SER A 9 -8.24 1.00 -2.44
C SER A 9 -7.96 1.05 -3.95
N GLY A 10 -7.70 -0.09 -4.61
CA GLY A 10 -7.32 -0.14 -6.03
C GLY A 10 -5.91 0.37 -6.36
N LEU A 11 -5.11 0.71 -5.33
CA LEU A 11 -3.71 1.11 -5.46
C LEU A 11 -2.83 -0.09 -5.84
N LYS A 12 -1.95 0.09 -6.81
CA LYS A 12 -0.96 -0.92 -7.21
C LYS A 12 0.40 -0.57 -6.63
N LYS A 13 1.12 -1.56 -6.11
CA LYS A 13 2.48 -1.35 -5.59
C LYS A 13 3.44 -0.84 -6.66
N GLU A 14 3.29 -1.35 -7.88
CA GLU A 14 4.09 -1.00 -9.06
C GLU A 14 4.14 0.51 -9.32
N ASP A 15 3.05 1.23 -9.06
CA ASP A 15 2.97 2.68 -9.27
C ASP A 15 3.83 3.47 -8.26
N PHE A 16 4.11 2.87 -7.09
CA PHE A 16 4.86 3.46 -5.98
C PHE A 16 6.28 2.90 -5.87
N GLN A 17 6.56 1.76 -6.50
CA GLN A 17 7.87 1.11 -6.46
C GLN A 17 8.90 1.86 -7.31
N ARG A 18 9.78 2.62 -6.65
CA ARG A 18 10.85 3.39 -7.32
C ARG A 18 12.07 3.53 -6.44
N VAL A 19 13.24 3.70 -7.06
CA VAL A 19 14.47 4.07 -6.35
C VAL A 19 14.61 5.59 -6.37
N ILE A 20 14.47 6.23 -5.20
CA ILE A 20 14.63 7.68 -5.03
C ILE A 20 15.89 7.91 -4.20
N LYS A 21 16.88 8.60 -4.78
CA LYS A 21 18.17 8.90 -4.12
C LYS A 21 18.87 7.66 -3.54
N GLY A 22 18.84 6.54 -4.28
CA GLY A 22 19.43 5.27 -3.86
C GLY A 22 18.66 4.53 -2.76
N LYS A 23 17.47 5.01 -2.37
CA LYS A 23 16.56 4.31 -1.44
C LYS A 23 15.39 3.72 -2.19
N GLU A 24 15.05 2.48 -1.88
CA GLU A 24 13.86 1.82 -2.42
C GLU A 24 12.61 2.37 -1.74
N VAL A 25 11.71 2.88 -2.57
CA VAL A 25 10.36 3.29 -2.17
C VAL A 25 9.40 2.18 -2.57
N ASP A 26 8.50 1.83 -1.66
CA ASP A 26 7.45 0.84 -1.89
C ASP A 26 6.15 1.26 -1.18
N LEU A 27 5.07 0.54 -1.49
CA LEU A 27 3.75 0.66 -0.89
C LEU A 27 3.41 -0.62 -0.12
N TYR A 28 3.01 -0.43 1.13
CA TYR A 28 2.63 -1.48 2.06
C TYR A 28 1.14 -1.39 2.36
N PHE A 29 0.48 -2.55 2.39
CA PHE A 29 -0.92 -2.67 2.77
C PHE A 29 -1.02 -3.38 4.12
N LEU A 30 -1.60 -2.71 5.10
CA LEU A 30 -1.94 -3.29 6.39
C LEU A 30 -3.44 -3.60 6.36
N ARG A 31 -3.81 -4.82 6.72
CA ARG A 31 -5.22 -5.25 6.80
C ARG A 31 -5.50 -5.76 8.19
N ASN A 32 -6.66 -5.41 8.73
CA ASN A 32 -7.14 -5.99 9.99
C ASN A 32 -8.28 -6.99 9.75
N ALA A 33 -8.56 -7.82 10.75
CA ALA A 33 -9.63 -8.81 10.69
C ALA A 33 -11.03 -8.19 10.58
N ASN A 34 -11.17 -6.90 10.90
CA ASN A 34 -12.42 -6.17 10.80
C ASN A 34 -12.69 -5.66 9.38
N GLY A 35 -11.83 -5.92 8.39
CA GLY A 35 -12.05 -5.49 7.01
C GLY A 35 -11.51 -4.09 6.69
N MET A 36 -10.76 -3.47 7.59
CA MET A 36 -10.03 -2.24 7.28
C MET A 36 -8.75 -2.53 6.50
N GLU A 37 -8.41 -1.63 5.58
CA GLU A 37 -7.14 -1.62 4.87
C GLU A 37 -6.48 -0.24 4.98
N VAL A 38 -5.18 -0.21 5.26
CA VAL A 38 -4.37 1.00 5.26
C VAL A 38 -3.22 0.82 4.27
N ALA A 39 -3.08 1.79 3.36
CA ALA A 39 -1.96 1.85 2.42
C ALA A 39 -0.94 2.90 2.90
N VAL A 40 0.32 2.48 3.08
CA VAL A 40 1.42 3.32 3.61
C VAL A 40 2.64 3.19 2.73
N THR A 41 3.32 4.30 2.45
CA THR A 41 4.62 4.29 1.76
C THR A 41 5.77 4.60 2.71
N ASN A 42 6.91 3.95 2.48
CA ASN A 42 8.16 4.24 3.21
C ASN A 42 8.86 5.53 2.72
N TYR A 43 8.29 6.22 1.72
CA TYR A 43 8.74 7.56 1.33
C TYR A 43 8.13 8.61 2.26
N GLY A 44 8.91 9.03 3.27
CA GLY A 44 8.48 10.03 4.25
C GLY A 44 7.40 9.54 5.23
N GLY A 45 7.11 8.23 5.26
CA GLY A 45 6.11 7.65 6.16
C GLY A 45 4.68 8.11 5.84
N SER A 46 4.41 8.43 4.57
CA SER A 46 3.14 9.01 4.17
C SER A 46 2.04 7.96 4.10
N LEU A 47 0.88 8.30 4.66
CA LEU A 47 -0.31 7.47 4.60
C LEU A 47 -1.08 7.81 3.32
N VAL A 48 -1.29 6.82 2.46
CA VAL A 48 -1.82 7.00 1.10
C VAL A 48 -3.34 6.84 1.07
N ALA A 49 -3.87 5.83 1.74
CA ALA A 49 -5.30 5.57 1.80
C ALA A 49 -5.68 4.77 3.05
N ILE A 50 -6.93 4.95 3.51
CA ILE A 50 -7.58 4.10 4.51
C ILE A 50 -8.93 3.68 3.93
N MET A 51 -9.19 2.38 3.87
CA MET A 51 -10.48 1.81 3.57
C MET A 51 -11.12 1.34 4.87
N VAL A 52 -12.33 1.84 5.12
CA VAL A 52 -13.12 1.50 6.30
C VAL A 52 -14.36 0.74 5.81
N PRO A 53 -14.68 -0.43 6.39
CA PRO A 53 -15.94 -1.11 6.12
C PRO A 53 -17.11 -0.29 6.69
N ASP A 54 -18.25 -0.31 6.00
CA ASP A 54 -19.50 0.33 6.44
C ASP A 54 -20.06 -0.33 7.71
#